data_AF-A0A954SJX0-F1
#
_entry.id   AF-A0A954SJX0-F1
#
_cell.length_a   1.000
_cell.length_b   1.000
_cell.length_c   1.000
_cell.angle_alpha   90.00
_cell.angle_beta   90.00
_cell.angle_gamma   90.00
#
_symmetry.space_group_name_H-M   'P 1'
#
loop_
_entity.id
_entity.type
_entity.pdbx_description
1 polymer ?
#
loop_
_entity_poly.entity_id
_entity_poly.type
_entity_poly.pdbx_seq_one_letter_code
_entity_poly.pdbx_strand_id
1 'polypeptide(L)'
;MDLDLKYADRKLDIDELGLKMYSYQVESICANIKQTAVRYYLYDERENAVYWGKKLVEAVLEYFFGEWRRKFGDPTIEIPDVRPSNREHLAKGGGNWLDKYRFGSAFASALGMWSELQTMSAFPNLERNRDKIEGKDVFLHYAVAGVLMGGPGDASCLERIEIVEEGSTKWHKIVIKTMMALVHKDTEAAQAGFSEYFKYYYRNQKSRDEFDFHLALEGTLLYHFAKKQGVELGVDDKALDHMIVFGANDDE
;
A
#
# COMPACT_ATOMS: atom_id res chain seq x y z
N MET A 1 -22.80 -40.70 -22.76
CA MET A 1 -21.87 -40.10 -21.78
C MET A 1 -21.50 -38.76 -22.37
N ASP A 2 -22.40 -37.80 -22.18
CA ASP A 2 -22.32 -36.46 -22.74
C ASP A 2 -21.36 -35.61 -21.90
N LEU A 3 -20.22 -35.27 -22.49
CA LEU A 3 -19.35 -34.23 -21.98
C LEU A 3 -20.01 -32.88 -22.27
N ASP A 4 -20.72 -32.42 -21.24
CA ASP A 4 -21.39 -31.14 -21.10
C ASP A 4 -20.53 -29.99 -21.68
N LEU A 5 -20.95 -29.47 -22.84
CA LEU A 5 -20.42 -28.31 -23.58
C LEU A 5 -20.67 -26.99 -22.81
N LYS A 6 -20.26 -26.90 -21.54
CA LYS A 6 -20.48 -25.70 -20.70
C LYS A 6 -19.54 -24.52 -20.96
N TYR A 7 -18.65 -24.62 -21.95
CA TYR A 7 -17.66 -23.57 -22.25
C TYR A 7 -17.75 -22.98 -23.65
N ALA A 8 -18.74 -23.37 -24.46
CA ALA A 8 -18.79 -23.00 -25.88
C ALA A 8 -19.36 -21.59 -26.16
N ASP A 9 -19.90 -20.87 -25.17
CA ASP A 9 -20.68 -19.65 -25.43
C ASP A 9 -20.22 -18.39 -24.68
N ARG A 10 -18.97 -18.32 -24.24
CA ARG A 10 -18.37 -17.03 -23.82
C ARG A 10 -17.60 -16.44 -24.98
N LYS A 11 -18.30 -15.73 -25.88
CA LYS A 11 -17.68 -14.63 -26.63
C LYS A 11 -17.24 -13.60 -25.60
N LEU A 12 -15.99 -13.68 -25.17
CA LEU A 12 -15.33 -12.54 -24.54
C LEU A 12 -15.36 -11.43 -25.59
N ASP A 13 -15.97 -10.32 -25.22
CA ASP A 13 -16.00 -9.13 -26.08
C ASP A 13 -14.56 -8.73 -26.41
N ILE A 14 -14.30 -8.27 -27.63
CA ILE A 14 -12.96 -7.80 -28.04
C ILE A 14 -12.50 -6.68 -27.10
N ASP A 15 -13.46 -5.89 -26.62
CA ASP A 15 -13.25 -4.87 -25.61
C ASP A 15 -12.87 -5.49 -24.25
N GLU A 16 -13.51 -6.58 -23.80
CA GLU A 16 -13.14 -7.30 -22.56
C GLU A 16 -11.74 -7.93 -22.62
N LEU A 17 -11.31 -8.38 -23.79
CA LEU A 17 -9.94 -8.86 -24.04
C LEU A 17 -8.93 -7.70 -24.03
N GLY A 18 -9.25 -6.58 -24.68
CA GLY A 18 -8.43 -5.36 -24.63
C GLY A 18 -8.26 -4.82 -23.20
N LEU A 19 -9.34 -4.86 -22.41
CA LEU A 19 -9.37 -4.49 -20.99
C LEU A 19 -8.38 -5.31 -20.15
N LYS A 20 -8.43 -6.63 -20.29
CA LYS A 20 -7.54 -7.55 -19.56
C LYS A 20 -6.07 -7.39 -19.99
N MET A 21 -5.82 -7.11 -21.26
CA MET A 21 -4.45 -6.91 -21.75
C MET A 21 -3.83 -5.62 -21.23
N TYR A 22 -4.58 -4.52 -21.22
CA TYR A 22 -4.05 -3.23 -20.77
C TYR A 22 -3.88 -3.17 -19.25
N SER A 23 -4.81 -3.73 -18.47
CA SER A 23 -4.64 -3.83 -17.02
C SER A 23 -3.41 -4.67 -16.65
N TYR A 24 -3.20 -5.78 -17.36
CA TYR A 24 -2.00 -6.61 -17.22
C TYR A 24 -0.71 -5.83 -17.53
N GLN A 25 -0.72 -4.96 -18.55
CA GLN A 25 0.43 -4.11 -18.86
C GLN A 25 0.74 -3.14 -17.72
N VAL A 26 -0.25 -2.42 -17.18
CA VAL A 26 -0.05 -1.49 -16.05
C VAL A 26 0.44 -2.24 -14.81
N GLU A 27 -0.11 -3.43 -14.54
CA GLU A 27 0.34 -4.28 -13.44
C GLU A 27 1.77 -4.78 -13.61
N SER A 28 2.12 -5.22 -14.81
CA SER A 28 3.46 -5.69 -15.16
C SER A 28 4.49 -4.56 -15.05
N ILE A 29 4.17 -3.36 -15.53
CA ILE A 29 5.01 -2.17 -15.40
C ILE A 29 5.26 -1.87 -13.91
N CYS A 30 4.21 -1.82 -13.10
CA CYS A 30 4.33 -1.58 -11.67
C CYS A 30 5.19 -2.64 -10.98
N ALA A 31 5.03 -3.93 -11.32
CA ALA A 31 5.81 -5.02 -10.75
C ALA A 31 7.31 -4.95 -11.14
N ASN A 32 7.60 -4.64 -12.41
CA ASN A 32 8.98 -4.52 -12.90
C ASN A 32 9.70 -3.32 -12.27
N ILE A 33 9.01 -2.17 -12.19
CA ILE A 33 9.55 -0.97 -11.54
C ILE A 33 9.78 -1.23 -10.05
N LYS A 34 8.85 -1.91 -9.36
CA LYS A 34 9.02 -2.34 -7.96
C LYS A 34 10.31 -3.14 -7.78
N GLN A 35 10.48 -4.22 -8.54
CA GLN A 35 11.66 -5.07 -8.43
C GLN A 35 12.95 -4.28 -8.70
N THR A 36 12.92 -3.38 -9.68
CA THR A 36 14.07 -2.55 -10.05
C THR A 36 14.45 -1.59 -8.91
N ALA A 37 13.48 -0.85 -8.36
CA ALA A 37 13.69 0.07 -7.25
C ALA A 37 14.26 -0.63 -6.00
N VAL A 38 13.68 -1.78 -5.64
CA VAL A 38 14.13 -2.56 -4.49
C VAL A 38 15.51 -3.17 -4.72
N ARG A 39 15.85 -3.60 -5.96
CA ARG A 39 17.19 -4.12 -6.28
C ARG A 39 18.25 -3.06 -6.10
N TYR A 40 18.06 -1.90 -6.71
CA TYR A 40 19.01 -0.80 -6.53
C TYR A 40 19.14 -0.39 -5.07
N TYR A 41 18.04 -0.41 -4.31
CA TYR A 41 18.10 -0.15 -2.87
C TYR A 41 18.96 -1.18 -2.11
N LEU A 42 18.73 -2.48 -2.35
CA LEU A 42 19.45 -3.55 -1.66
C LEU A 42 20.91 -3.71 -2.10
N TYR A 43 21.27 -3.24 -3.30
CA TYR A 43 22.66 -3.18 -3.77
C TYR A 43 23.38 -1.88 -3.41
N ASP A 44 22.77 -1.03 -2.57
CA ASP A 44 23.33 0.26 -2.13
C ASP A 44 23.60 1.25 -3.28
N GLU A 45 22.93 1.09 -4.42
CA GLU A 45 22.96 2.03 -5.55
C GLU A 45 21.94 3.16 -5.33
N ARG A 46 22.25 4.06 -4.40
CA ARG A 46 21.31 5.05 -3.85
C ARG A 46 20.66 5.95 -4.90
N GLU A 47 21.42 6.52 -5.84
CA GLU A 47 20.88 7.40 -6.88
C GLU A 47 19.85 6.69 -7.76
N ASN A 48 20.17 5.45 -8.19
CA ASN A 48 19.28 4.62 -8.97
C ASN A 48 18.05 4.20 -8.15
N ALA A 49 18.23 3.86 -6.88
CA ALA A 49 17.14 3.51 -5.97
C ALA A 49 16.17 4.67 -5.77
N VAL A 50 16.67 5.90 -5.63
CA VAL A 50 15.86 7.12 -5.54
C VAL A 50 15.11 7.37 -6.85
N TYR A 51 15.80 7.30 -8.00
CA TYR A 51 15.18 7.49 -9.31
C TYR A 51 14.04 6.48 -9.55
N TRP A 52 14.33 5.19 -9.39
CA TRP A 52 13.34 4.13 -9.60
C TRP A 52 12.27 4.11 -8.52
N GLY A 53 12.58 4.54 -7.29
CA GLY A 53 11.61 4.76 -6.23
C GLY A 53 10.57 5.81 -6.60
N LYS A 54 10.99 6.96 -7.17
CA LYS A 54 10.06 7.96 -7.70
C LYS A 54 9.19 7.39 -8.82
N LYS A 55 9.80 6.64 -9.75
CA LYS A 55 9.06 5.93 -10.82
C LYS A 55 8.07 4.90 -10.30
N LEU A 56 8.38 4.24 -9.19
CA LEU A 56 7.45 3.32 -8.53
C LEU A 56 6.23 4.07 -8.00
N VAL A 57 6.42 5.20 -7.32
CA VAL A 57 5.30 6.02 -6.81
C VAL A 57 4.42 6.51 -7.96
N GLU A 58 5.02 7.02 -9.05
CA GLU A 58 4.29 7.41 -10.27
C GLU A 58 3.49 6.23 -10.85
N ALA A 59 4.09 5.06 -10.99
CA ALA A 59 3.44 3.88 -11.54
C ALA A 59 2.29 3.35 -10.65
N VAL A 60 2.44 3.44 -9.33
CA VAL A 60 1.39 3.06 -8.37
C VAL A 60 0.22 4.05 -8.44
N LEU A 61 0.49 5.34 -8.57
CA LEU A 61 -0.55 6.35 -8.80
C LEU A 61 -1.28 6.11 -10.12
N GLU A 62 -0.56 5.82 -11.21
CA GLU A 62 -1.17 5.45 -12.48
C GLU A 62 -2.01 4.17 -12.33
N TYR A 63 -1.54 3.17 -11.57
CA TYR A 63 -2.34 1.98 -11.26
C TYR A 63 -3.62 2.31 -10.49
N PHE A 64 -3.61 3.26 -9.55
CA PHE A 64 -4.78 3.61 -8.75
C PHE A 64 -5.71 4.65 -9.39
N PHE A 65 -5.20 5.56 -10.21
CA PHE A 65 -5.92 6.75 -10.67
C PHE A 65 -5.71 7.10 -12.14
N GLY A 66 -4.95 6.31 -12.88
CA GLY A 66 -4.62 6.55 -14.28
C GLY A 66 -5.84 6.63 -15.20
N GLU A 67 -5.67 7.30 -16.33
CA GLU A 67 -6.73 7.49 -17.33
C GLU A 67 -7.27 6.18 -17.89
N TRP A 68 -6.47 5.12 -17.85
CA TRP A 68 -6.91 3.78 -18.23
C TRP A 68 -8.12 3.33 -17.42
N ARG A 69 -8.34 3.83 -16.20
CA ARG A 69 -9.57 3.55 -15.46
C ARG A 69 -10.81 4.21 -16.05
N ARG A 70 -10.65 5.33 -16.77
CA ARG A 70 -11.75 6.10 -17.39
C ARG A 70 -12.08 5.63 -18.80
N LYS A 71 -11.06 5.30 -19.61
CA LYS A 71 -11.21 4.88 -21.02
C LYS A 71 -11.98 3.57 -21.20
N PHE A 72 -12.25 2.88 -20.09
CA PHE A 72 -12.51 1.46 -20.06
C PHE A 72 -13.59 1.09 -19.02
N GLY A 73 -14.27 2.10 -18.44
CA GLY A 73 -15.50 1.93 -17.67
C GLY A 73 -16.73 2.00 -18.58
N ASP A 74 -17.76 1.21 -18.31
CA ASP A 74 -19.00 1.11 -19.09
C ASP A 74 -19.65 2.50 -19.32
N PRO A 75 -19.76 2.98 -20.56
CA PRO A 75 -20.32 4.30 -20.88
C PRO A 75 -21.84 4.39 -20.70
N THR A 76 -22.55 3.29 -20.44
CA THR A 76 -24.01 3.27 -20.21
C THR A 76 -24.40 3.47 -18.75
N ILE A 77 -23.44 3.48 -17.83
CA ILE A 77 -23.67 3.75 -16.42
C ILE A 77 -23.27 5.19 -16.14
N GLU A 78 -24.24 6.11 -16.09
CA GLU A 78 -24.03 7.42 -15.47
C GLU A 78 -23.58 7.19 -14.02
N ILE A 79 -22.30 7.46 -13.73
CA ILE A 79 -21.75 7.43 -12.38
C ILE A 79 -21.30 8.85 -12.05
N PRO A 80 -22.11 9.65 -11.34
CA PRO A 80 -21.85 11.08 -11.14
C PRO A 80 -20.63 11.41 -10.28
N ASP A 81 -20.00 10.44 -9.63
CA ASP A 81 -18.83 10.65 -8.78
C ASP A 81 -17.96 9.39 -8.79
N VAL A 82 -16.73 9.52 -9.28
CA VAL A 82 -15.61 8.56 -9.34
C VAL A 82 -15.80 7.27 -8.49
N ARG A 83 -16.32 6.20 -9.12
CA ARG A 83 -16.35 4.82 -8.57
C ARG A 83 -15.13 4.04 -9.09
N PRO A 84 -14.45 3.23 -8.27
CA PRO A 84 -13.67 2.11 -8.78
C PRO A 84 -14.60 0.92 -9.01
N SER A 85 -15.03 0.68 -10.25
CA SER A 85 -15.64 -0.59 -10.66
C SER A 85 -14.54 -1.64 -10.88
N ASN A 86 -13.84 -2.05 -9.81
CA ASN A 86 -12.70 -2.96 -9.90
C ASN A 86 -12.80 -4.18 -8.98
N ARG A 87 -13.90 -4.38 -8.25
CA ARG A 87 -14.01 -5.53 -7.31
C ARG A 87 -13.91 -6.86 -8.04
N GLU A 88 -14.53 -7.04 -9.21
CA GLU A 88 -14.45 -8.34 -9.89
C GLU A 88 -13.07 -8.61 -10.51
N HIS A 89 -12.35 -7.58 -10.96
CA HIS A 89 -10.98 -7.73 -11.43
C HIS A 89 -9.99 -7.97 -10.27
N LEU A 90 -10.14 -7.25 -9.15
CA LEU A 90 -9.30 -7.38 -7.95
C LEU A 90 -9.62 -8.63 -7.11
N ALA A 91 -10.87 -9.11 -7.10
CA ALA A 91 -11.29 -10.28 -6.30
C ALA A 91 -11.21 -11.61 -7.08
N LYS A 92 -11.38 -11.60 -8.42
CA LYS A 92 -11.35 -12.82 -9.24
C LYS A 92 -10.05 -13.00 -10.04
N GLY A 93 -9.22 -11.96 -10.16
CA GLY A 93 -8.08 -11.95 -11.08
C GLY A 93 -6.78 -11.42 -10.48
N GLY A 94 -6.22 -12.10 -9.48
CA GLY A 94 -4.77 -12.16 -9.21
C GLY A 94 -3.97 -10.87 -8.92
N GLY A 95 -4.53 -9.67 -9.09
CA GLY A 95 -3.84 -8.41 -8.89
C GLY A 95 -3.80 -8.03 -7.43
N ASN A 96 -2.71 -8.38 -6.74
CA ASN A 96 -2.48 -7.98 -5.35
C ASN A 96 -2.25 -6.45 -5.26
N TRP A 97 -3.33 -5.67 -5.22
CA TRP A 97 -3.26 -4.21 -5.09
C TRP A 97 -2.60 -3.79 -3.77
N LEU A 98 -2.72 -4.62 -2.72
CA LEU A 98 -2.07 -4.37 -1.44
C LEU A 98 -0.55 -4.33 -1.60
N ASP A 99 0.03 -5.23 -2.39
CA ASP A 99 1.46 -5.22 -2.69
C ASP A 99 1.89 -3.86 -3.27
N LYS A 100 1.17 -3.37 -4.28
CA LYS A 100 1.42 -2.07 -4.91
C LYS A 100 1.31 -0.91 -3.91
N TYR A 101 0.27 -0.93 -3.08
CA TYR A 101 0.08 0.08 -2.03
C TYR A 101 1.20 0.05 -1.00
N ARG A 102 1.59 -1.12 -0.51
CA ARG A 102 2.63 -1.29 0.53
C ARG A 102 3.98 -0.78 0.05
N PHE A 103 4.40 -1.18 -1.14
CA PHE A 103 5.65 -0.70 -1.72
C PHE A 103 5.58 0.78 -2.10
N GLY A 104 4.49 1.22 -2.74
CA GLY A 104 4.30 2.63 -3.07
C GLY A 104 4.34 3.54 -1.85
N SER A 105 3.67 3.16 -0.76
CA SER A 105 3.65 3.94 0.49
C SER A 105 4.98 3.95 1.23
N ALA A 106 5.70 2.84 1.26
CA ALA A 106 7.03 2.77 1.85
C ALA A 106 8.03 3.66 1.09
N PHE A 107 8.06 3.59 -0.24
CA PHE A 107 8.93 4.46 -1.05
C PHE A 107 8.50 5.93 -1.00
N ALA A 108 7.20 6.23 -1.10
CA ALA A 108 6.72 7.61 -1.04
C ALA A 108 7.05 8.27 0.31
N SER A 109 6.86 7.56 1.42
CA SER A 109 7.23 8.07 2.75
C SER A 109 8.75 8.26 2.89
N ALA A 110 9.56 7.31 2.41
CA ALA A 110 11.02 7.43 2.43
C ALA A 110 11.58 8.56 1.56
N LEU A 111 10.90 8.89 0.46
CA LEU A 111 11.26 9.98 -0.45
C LEU A 111 10.65 11.33 -0.06
N GLY A 112 9.85 11.39 1.01
CA GLY A 112 9.12 12.60 1.42
C GLY A 112 8.00 13.03 0.46
N MET A 113 7.54 12.14 -0.43
CA MET A 113 6.45 12.35 -1.39
C MET A 113 5.08 12.23 -0.69
N TRP A 114 4.85 13.09 0.29
CA TRP A 114 3.69 13.01 1.18
C TRP A 114 2.36 13.29 0.49
N SER A 115 2.34 14.19 -0.50
CA SER A 115 1.16 14.50 -1.32
C SER A 115 0.70 13.28 -2.13
N GLU A 116 1.66 12.55 -2.69
CA GLU A 116 1.44 11.35 -3.48
C GLU A 116 0.98 10.21 -2.57
N LEU A 117 1.58 10.07 -1.39
CA LEU A 117 1.11 9.12 -0.39
C LEU A 117 -0.33 9.42 0.04
N GLN A 118 -0.66 10.69 0.31
CA GLN A 118 -2.03 11.09 0.63
C GLN A 118 -2.99 10.76 -0.54
N THR A 119 -2.58 11.02 -1.78
CA THR A 119 -3.35 10.67 -2.97
C THR A 119 -3.57 9.16 -3.08
N MET A 120 -2.53 8.34 -2.88
CA MET A 120 -2.63 6.88 -2.84
C MET A 120 -3.62 6.42 -1.76
N SER A 121 -3.60 7.05 -0.58
CA SER A 121 -4.51 6.77 0.53
C SER A 121 -5.98 7.15 0.26
N ALA A 122 -6.27 7.92 -0.79
CA ALA A 122 -7.66 8.11 -1.23
C ALA A 122 -8.25 6.84 -1.87
N PHE A 123 -7.41 5.86 -2.22
CA PHE A 123 -7.81 4.53 -2.65
C PHE A 123 -7.63 3.51 -1.53
N PRO A 124 -8.59 2.61 -1.28
CA PRO A 124 -9.92 2.53 -1.90
C PRO A 124 -10.97 3.50 -1.30
N ASN A 125 -12.02 3.84 -2.06
CA ASN A 125 -13.15 4.65 -1.56
C ASN A 125 -14.04 3.79 -0.63
N LEU A 126 -14.09 4.14 0.66
CA LEU A 126 -14.69 3.33 1.72
C LEU A 126 -16.20 3.49 1.89
N GLU A 127 -16.74 4.68 1.67
CA GLU A 127 -18.19 4.95 1.79
C GLU A 127 -19.01 3.98 0.93
N ARG A 128 -18.41 3.52 -0.17
CA ARG A 128 -19.04 2.62 -1.15
C ARG A 128 -18.73 1.14 -0.94
N ASN A 129 -17.77 0.82 -0.07
CA ASN A 129 -17.23 -0.54 0.07
C ASN A 129 -17.36 -1.13 1.49
N ARG A 130 -17.91 -0.40 2.47
CA ARG A 130 -18.03 -0.81 3.89
C ARG A 130 -18.51 -2.25 4.10
N ASP A 131 -19.59 -2.64 3.44
CA ASP A 131 -20.22 -3.97 3.60
C ASP A 131 -19.54 -5.11 2.80
N LYS A 132 -18.45 -4.79 2.09
CA LYS A 132 -17.89 -5.63 1.03
C LYS A 132 -16.39 -5.89 1.19
N ILE A 133 -15.81 -5.53 2.33
CA ILE A 133 -14.38 -5.71 2.61
C ILE A 133 -14.15 -7.13 3.12
N GLU A 134 -13.57 -7.97 2.25
CA GLU A 134 -13.12 -9.32 2.59
C GLU A 134 -11.58 -9.29 2.70
N GLY A 135 -11.03 -9.59 3.88
CA GLY A 135 -9.58 -9.74 4.11
C GLY A 135 -9.01 -8.83 5.20
N LYS A 136 -8.33 -9.43 6.18
CA LYS A 136 -7.80 -8.73 7.37
C LYS A 136 -6.75 -7.66 7.03
N ASP A 137 -5.94 -7.90 6.00
CA ASP A 137 -4.81 -7.02 5.60
C ASP A 137 -5.31 -5.74 4.93
N VAL A 138 -6.45 -5.83 4.26
CA VAL A 138 -7.12 -4.69 3.62
C VAL A 138 -7.53 -3.63 4.65
N PHE A 139 -8.03 -4.07 5.81
CA PHE A 139 -8.47 -3.15 6.87
C PHE A 139 -7.32 -2.31 7.45
N LEU A 140 -6.11 -2.87 7.59
CA LEU A 140 -4.94 -2.10 8.06
C LEU A 140 -4.70 -0.90 7.15
N HIS A 141 -4.59 -1.12 5.84
CA HIS A 141 -4.23 -0.06 4.90
C HIS A 141 -5.34 0.99 4.75
N TYR A 142 -6.59 0.61 4.98
CA TYR A 142 -7.69 1.57 5.10
C TYR A 142 -7.56 2.48 6.32
N ALA A 143 -7.21 1.94 7.49
CA ALA A 143 -7.00 2.75 8.70
C ALA A 143 -5.75 3.64 8.57
N VAL A 144 -4.66 3.12 8.02
CA VAL A 144 -3.47 3.91 7.63
C VAL A 144 -3.88 5.08 6.73
N ALA A 145 -4.68 4.81 5.70
CA ALA A 145 -5.19 5.83 4.80
C ALA A 145 -6.07 6.87 5.50
N GLY A 146 -6.93 6.46 6.43
CA GLY A 146 -7.73 7.37 7.25
C GLY A 146 -6.87 8.35 8.04
N VAL A 147 -5.85 7.82 8.71
CA VAL A 147 -4.88 8.61 9.47
C VAL A 147 -4.17 9.62 8.57
N LEU A 148 -3.75 9.20 7.37
CA LEU A 148 -3.02 10.06 6.42
C LEU A 148 -3.92 11.13 5.76
N MET A 149 -5.22 10.89 5.63
CA MET A 149 -6.16 11.79 4.94
C MET A 149 -6.83 12.83 5.85
N GLY A 150 -7.24 12.44 7.07
CA GLY A 150 -8.11 13.26 7.92
C GLY A 150 -7.59 13.51 9.34
N GLY A 151 -6.51 12.83 9.75
CA GLY A 151 -6.06 12.87 11.14
C GLY A 151 -7.05 12.21 12.12
N PRO A 152 -6.79 12.28 13.43
CA PRO A 152 -7.51 11.51 14.46
C PRO A 152 -8.88 12.12 14.81
N GLY A 153 -9.14 13.36 14.39
CA GLY A 153 -10.37 14.10 14.67
C GLY A 153 -11.45 13.94 13.61
N ASP A 154 -11.14 13.27 12.49
CA ASP A 154 -12.10 12.97 11.45
C ASP A 154 -12.90 11.71 11.81
N ALA A 155 -14.23 11.81 11.80
CA ALA A 155 -15.12 10.69 12.11
C ALA A 155 -14.89 9.51 11.16
N SER A 156 -14.54 9.79 9.90
CA SER A 156 -14.20 8.75 8.92
C SER A 156 -12.90 8.01 9.26
N CYS A 157 -11.97 8.65 9.98
CA CYS A 157 -10.74 8.04 10.45
C CYS A 157 -10.99 7.12 11.65
N LEU A 158 -11.77 7.57 12.63
CA LEU A 158 -12.12 6.77 13.81
C LEU A 158 -12.90 5.51 13.45
N GLU A 159 -13.85 5.62 12.52
CA GLU A 159 -14.59 4.47 12.00
C GLU A 159 -13.67 3.43 11.34
N ARG A 160 -12.64 3.89 10.61
CA ARG A 160 -11.65 2.98 9.99
C ARG A 160 -10.79 2.24 11.02
N ILE A 161 -10.46 2.90 12.13
CA ILE A 161 -9.66 2.33 13.21
C ILE A 161 -10.47 1.26 13.95
N GLU A 162 -11.74 1.55 14.27
CA GLU A 162 -12.64 0.62 14.96
C GLU A 162 -12.79 -0.71 14.20
N ILE A 163 -12.96 -0.65 12.87
CA ILE A 163 -13.02 -1.84 12.01
C ILE A 163 -11.74 -2.69 12.12
N VAL A 164 -10.55 -2.06 12.21
CA VAL A 164 -9.29 -2.78 12.40
C VAL A 164 -9.25 -3.44 13.78
N GLU A 165 -9.68 -2.75 14.82
CA GLU A 165 -9.61 -3.24 16.20
C GLU A 165 -10.48 -4.48 16.44
N GLU A 166 -11.64 -4.57 15.79
CA GLU A 166 -12.58 -5.70 15.94
C GLU A 166 -12.13 -6.98 15.20
N GLY A 167 -11.59 -6.84 13.98
CA GLY A 167 -11.39 -7.99 13.07
C GLY A 167 -9.94 -8.42 12.81
N SER A 168 -8.94 -7.62 13.20
CA SER A 168 -7.59 -7.74 12.63
C SER A 168 -6.58 -8.58 13.42
N THR A 169 -5.48 -8.93 12.74
CA THR A 169 -4.35 -9.66 13.35
C THR A 169 -3.60 -8.78 14.36
N LYS A 170 -2.82 -9.41 15.25
CA LYS A 170 -1.98 -8.69 16.23
C LYS A 170 -1.08 -7.64 15.55
N TRP A 171 -0.52 -8.00 14.39
CA TRP A 171 0.32 -7.12 13.57
C TRP A 171 -0.38 -5.81 13.19
N HIS A 172 -1.61 -5.88 12.66
CA HIS A 172 -2.36 -4.68 12.27
C HIS A 172 -2.63 -3.76 13.44
N LYS A 173 -2.95 -4.34 14.60
CA LYS A 173 -3.20 -3.58 15.84
C LYS A 173 -1.96 -2.83 16.29
N ILE A 174 -0.77 -3.44 16.18
CA ILE A 174 0.50 -2.76 16.50
C ILE A 174 0.70 -1.55 15.59
N VAL A 175 0.56 -1.73 14.27
CA VAL A 175 0.78 -0.65 13.29
C VAL A 175 -0.18 0.52 13.54
N ILE A 176 -1.49 0.26 13.70
CA ILE A 176 -2.47 1.33 13.92
C ILE A 176 -2.27 2.04 15.26
N LYS A 177 -2.02 1.31 16.34
CA LYS A 177 -1.71 1.94 17.64
C LYS A 177 -0.47 2.83 17.56
N THR A 178 0.56 2.39 16.85
CA THR A 178 1.78 3.17 16.64
C THR A 178 1.48 4.44 15.83
N MET A 179 0.72 4.32 14.73
CA MET A 179 0.32 5.50 13.94
C MET A 179 -0.49 6.49 14.77
N MET A 180 -1.44 6.03 15.59
CA MET A 180 -2.24 6.90 16.44
C MET A 180 -1.40 7.59 17.52
N ALA A 181 -0.45 6.87 18.13
CA ALA A 181 0.51 7.49 19.05
C ALA A 181 1.33 8.60 18.36
N LEU A 182 1.80 8.37 17.13
CA LEU A 182 2.53 9.38 16.35
C LEU A 182 1.67 10.61 16.04
N VAL A 183 0.41 10.39 15.65
CA VAL A 183 -0.56 11.46 15.41
C VAL A 183 -0.81 12.31 16.67
N HIS A 184 -0.91 11.67 17.83
CA HIS A 184 -1.08 12.34 19.11
C HIS A 184 0.24 12.84 19.72
N LYS A 185 1.36 12.65 19.03
CA LYS A 185 2.73 12.98 19.50
C LYS A 185 3.09 12.33 20.85
N ASP A 186 2.46 11.19 21.15
CA ASP A 186 2.82 10.34 22.28
C ASP A 186 4.08 9.54 21.93
N THR A 187 5.24 10.12 22.24
CA THR A 187 6.55 9.58 21.85
C THR A 187 6.83 8.24 22.54
N GLU A 188 6.41 8.06 23.80
CA GLU A 188 6.63 6.81 24.54
C GLU A 188 5.79 5.67 23.95
N ALA A 189 4.50 5.91 23.71
CA ALA A 189 3.62 4.91 23.10
C ALA A 189 4.05 4.60 21.65
N ALA A 190 4.49 5.61 20.90
CA ALA A 190 5.00 5.42 19.54
C ALA A 190 6.28 4.56 19.54
N GLN A 191 7.23 4.85 20.43
CA GLN A 191 8.45 4.06 20.57
C GLN A 191 8.15 2.60 20.98
N ALA A 192 7.24 2.40 21.93
CA ALA A 192 6.83 1.08 22.37
C ALA A 192 6.19 0.26 21.23
N GLY A 193 5.28 0.87 20.47
CA GLY A 193 4.62 0.26 19.32
C GLY A 193 5.60 -0.06 18.19
N PHE A 194 6.49 0.87 17.86
CA PHE A 194 7.55 0.67 16.86
C PHE A 194 8.50 -0.47 17.25
N SER A 195 8.89 -0.54 18.53
CA SER A 195 9.72 -1.63 19.05
C SER A 195 8.99 -2.98 19.02
N GLU A 196 7.69 -3.00 19.34
CA GLU A 196 6.87 -4.22 19.26
C GLU A 196 6.70 -4.70 17.81
N TYR A 197 6.56 -3.77 16.86
CA TYR A 197 6.49 -4.06 15.43
C TYR A 197 7.73 -4.82 14.97
N PHE A 198 8.94 -4.32 15.26
CA PHE A 198 10.17 -4.98 14.83
C PHE A 198 10.38 -6.33 15.53
N LYS A 199 10.00 -6.46 16.81
CA LYS A 199 9.97 -7.77 17.51
C LYS A 199 9.05 -8.76 16.79
N TYR A 200 7.89 -8.31 16.31
CA TYR A 200 7.00 -9.17 15.54
C TYR A 200 7.59 -9.52 14.16
N TYR A 201 8.11 -8.52 13.44
CA TYR A 201 8.74 -8.70 12.13
C TYR A 201 9.84 -9.76 12.16
N TYR A 202 10.80 -9.63 13.09
CA TYR A 202 11.91 -10.59 13.22
C TYR A 202 11.47 -12.02 13.57
N ARG A 203 10.37 -12.17 14.32
CA ARG A 203 9.83 -13.50 14.68
C ARG A 203 9.13 -14.19 13.51
N ASN A 204 8.62 -13.42 12.55
CA ASN A 204 7.79 -13.93 11.46
C ASN A 204 8.49 -13.91 10.10
N GLN A 205 9.76 -13.50 10.05
CA GLN A 205 10.60 -13.60 8.85
C GLN A 205 10.91 -15.09 8.57
N LYS A 206 10.05 -15.76 7.79
CA LYS A 206 10.08 -17.22 7.60
C LYS A 206 11.00 -17.72 6.47
N SER A 207 11.55 -16.86 5.62
CA SER A 207 12.51 -17.25 4.59
C SER A 207 13.35 -16.05 4.16
N ARG A 208 14.65 -16.26 3.97
CA ARG A 208 15.61 -15.27 3.42
C ARG A 208 15.66 -15.27 1.89
N ASP A 209 14.89 -16.14 1.23
CA ASP A 209 15.05 -16.38 -0.21
C ASP A 209 14.03 -15.60 -1.06
N GLU A 210 13.04 -14.98 -0.43
CA GLU A 210 12.04 -14.15 -1.10
C GLU A 210 12.36 -12.67 -0.88
N PHE A 211 12.78 -12.06 -1.98
CA PHE A 211 13.27 -10.69 -2.10
C PHE A 211 12.39 -9.63 -1.41
N ASP A 212 11.08 -9.84 -1.40
CA ASP A 212 10.08 -8.93 -0.84
C ASP A 212 9.96 -9.03 0.71
N PHE A 213 10.47 -10.08 1.35
CA PHE A 213 10.45 -10.24 2.82
C PHE A 213 11.65 -9.62 3.54
N HIS A 214 12.66 -9.12 2.80
CA HIS A 214 13.80 -8.43 3.40
C HIS A 214 13.45 -7.04 3.94
N LEU A 215 12.37 -6.43 3.45
CA LEU A 215 11.98 -5.08 3.82
C LEU A 215 10.77 -5.06 4.75
N ALA A 216 10.89 -4.32 5.84
CA ALA A 216 9.83 -3.97 6.77
C ALA A 216 9.07 -2.74 6.23
N LEU A 217 8.15 -2.96 5.28
CA LEU A 217 7.43 -1.87 4.57
C LEU A 217 6.59 -1.00 5.51
N GLU A 218 5.80 -1.59 6.41
CA GLU A 218 5.03 -0.83 7.40
C GLU A 218 5.95 -0.13 8.42
N GLY A 219 7.08 -0.74 8.78
CA GLY A 219 8.09 -0.15 9.65
C GLY A 219 8.74 1.07 9.02
N THR A 220 9.03 0.99 7.72
CA THR A 220 9.51 2.10 6.90
C THR A 220 8.51 3.25 6.93
N LEU A 221 7.22 2.97 6.69
CA LEU A 221 6.16 3.98 6.74
C LEU A 221 6.08 4.63 8.13
N LEU A 222 6.07 3.84 9.20
CA LEU A 222 6.00 4.33 10.58
C LEU A 222 7.18 5.24 10.91
N TYR A 223 8.40 4.83 10.54
CA TYR A 223 9.63 5.59 10.78
C TYR A 223 9.61 6.97 10.12
N HIS A 224 9.32 7.01 8.82
CA HIS A 224 9.28 8.28 8.09
C HIS A 224 8.09 9.14 8.48
N PHE A 225 6.95 8.52 8.83
CA PHE A 225 5.81 9.25 9.36
C PHE A 225 6.12 9.88 10.72
N ALA A 226 6.87 9.20 11.58
CA ALA A 226 7.33 9.78 12.85
C ALA A 226 8.20 11.02 12.62
N LYS A 227 9.18 10.95 11.70
CA LYS A 227 9.99 12.11 11.29
C LYS A 227 9.12 13.26 10.79
N LYS A 228 8.12 12.99 9.95
CA LYS A 228 7.17 14.00 9.46
C LYS A 228 6.42 14.69 10.61
N GLN A 229 6.06 13.94 11.65
CA GLN A 229 5.36 14.48 12.83
C GLN A 229 6.29 15.19 13.82
N GLY A 230 7.61 15.18 13.59
CA GLY A 230 8.61 15.69 14.53
C GLY A 230 8.79 14.81 15.76
N VAL A 231 8.48 13.50 15.64
CA VAL A 231 8.69 12.51 16.70
C VAL A 231 9.96 11.73 16.40
N GLU A 232 10.91 11.75 17.34
CA GLU A 232 12.14 10.98 17.24
C GLU A 232 11.92 9.57 17.80
N LEU A 233 12.10 8.56 16.95
CA LEU A 233 12.07 7.16 17.35
C LEU A 233 13.51 6.65 17.45
N GLY A 234 13.81 5.98 18.56
CA GLY A 234 15.03 5.19 18.71
C GLY A 234 14.97 3.99 17.77
N VAL A 235 15.94 3.90 16.86
CA VAL A 235 16.06 2.84 15.88
C VAL A 235 17.41 2.16 16.06
N ASP A 236 17.40 0.82 16.22
CA ASP A 236 18.64 0.04 16.23
C ASP A 236 19.16 -0.24 14.81
N ASP A 237 20.47 -0.48 14.67
CA ASP A 237 21.11 -0.74 13.37
C ASP A 237 20.44 -1.88 12.62
N LYS A 238 20.01 -2.90 13.36
CA LYS A 238 19.33 -4.06 12.79
C LYS A 238 18.02 -3.66 12.12
N ALA A 239 17.23 -2.76 12.70
CA ALA A 239 15.99 -2.28 12.11
C ALA A 239 16.26 -1.43 10.85
N LEU A 240 17.35 -0.65 10.84
CA LEU A 240 17.78 0.12 9.67
C LEU A 240 18.07 -0.79 8.46
N ASP A 241 18.67 -1.97 8.68
CA ASP A 241 18.95 -2.95 7.61
C ASP A 241 17.69 -3.46 6.88
N HIS A 242 16.51 -3.31 7.51
CA HIS A 242 15.24 -3.76 6.96
C HIS A 242 14.32 -2.62 6.53
N MET A 243 14.71 -1.36 6.71
CA MET A 243 13.89 -0.22 6.29
C MET A 243 14.41 0.40 5.01
N ILE A 244 13.53 1.06 4.26
CA ILE A 244 13.95 1.91 3.15
C ILE A 244 14.29 3.29 3.72
N VAL A 245 15.57 3.62 3.77
CA VAL A 245 16.07 4.91 4.25
C VAL A 245 16.98 5.48 3.19
N PHE A 246 16.55 6.57 2.55
CA PHE A 246 17.46 7.41 1.77
C PHE A 246 18.07 8.40 2.75
N GLY A 247 19.41 8.43 2.83
CA GLY A 247 20.13 9.12 3.90
C GLY A 247 19.68 10.57 4.08
N ALA A 248 19.60 11.00 5.34
CA ALA A 248 19.65 12.41 5.71
C ALA A 248 21.12 12.80 5.91
N ASN A 249 21.91 12.75 4.83
CA ASN A 249 23.25 13.31 4.83
C ASN A 249 23.26 14.37 3.74
N ASP A 250 22.88 15.59 4.09
CA ASP A 250 23.22 16.86 3.41
C ASP A 250 22.59 18.04 4.17
N ASP A 251 22.80 18.12 5.49
CA ASP A 251 22.68 19.37 6.25
C ASP A 251 23.73 19.31 7.39
N GLU A 252 25.01 19.29 7.00
CA GLU A 252 26.11 19.92 7.75
C GLU A 252 26.35 21.33 7.18
#